data_AF-A0A3N5VFU4-F1
#
_entry.id   AF-A0A3N5VFU4-F1
#
_cell.length_a   1.000
_cell.length_b   1.000
_cell.length_c   1.000
_cell.angle_alpha   90.00
_cell.angle_beta   90.00
_cell.angle_gamma   90.00
#
_symmetry.space_group_name_H-M   'P 1'
#
loop_
_entity.id
_entity.type
_entity.pdbx_description
1 polymer ?
#
loop_
_entity_poly.entity_id
_entity_poly.type
_entity_poly.pdbx_seq_one_letter_code
_entity_poly.pdbx_strand_id
1 'polypeptide(L)' 'MGSDARIGNAFLFAGVGFGGSCFPKDIRALIHTGETCGCSMAIIKAVYERNLR' A
#
# COMPACT_ATOMS: atom_id res chain seq x y z
N MET A 1 -0.24 -16.54 10.59
CA MET A 1 -0.75 -15.62 9.55
C MET A 1 -0.43 -16.14 8.16
N GLY A 2 0.83 -16.17 7.72
CA GLY A 2 1.15 -16.67 6.38
C GLY A 2 0.96 -18.19 6.17
N SER A 3 0.85 -18.96 7.25
CA SER A 3 0.42 -20.38 7.22
C SER A 3 -1.08 -20.56 6.95
N ASP A 4 -1.90 -19.52 7.10
CA ASP A 4 -3.31 -19.54 6.69
C ASP A 4 -3.36 -19.37 5.17
N ALA A 5 -3.91 -20.36 4.48
CA ALA A 5 -3.97 -20.40 3.02
C ALA A 5 -4.76 -19.23 2.40
N ARG A 6 -5.65 -18.57 3.16
CA ARG A 6 -6.40 -17.38 2.69
C ARG A 6 -5.51 -16.13 2.57
N ILE A 7 -4.35 -16.13 3.24
CA ILE A 7 -3.39 -15.01 3.25
C ILE A 7 -2.14 -15.39 2.44
N GLY A 8 -1.56 -16.56 2.71
CA GLY A 8 -0.29 -16.99 2.11
C GLY A 8 0.94 -16.27 2.66
N ASN A 9 2.14 -16.71 2.24
CA ASN A 9 3.42 -16.19 2.76
C ASN A 9 4.04 -15.09 1.88
N ALA A 10 3.52 -14.84 0.68
CA ALA A 10 4.10 -13.87 -0.24
C ALA A 10 3.92 -12.44 0.29
N PHE A 11 4.91 -11.56 0.08
CA PHE A 11 4.89 -10.14 0.47
C PHE A 11 4.72 -9.86 1.98
N LEU A 12 4.87 -10.86 2.85
CA LEU A 12 4.83 -10.71 4.32
C LEU A 12 6.21 -10.55 4.97
N PHE A 13 7.25 -10.31 4.17
CA PHE A 13 8.61 -10.08 4.67
C PHE A 13 8.76 -8.59 5.03
N ALA A 14 8.85 -8.30 6.33
CA ALA A 14 9.10 -6.94 6.80
C ALA A 14 10.50 -6.46 6.37
N GLY A 15 10.62 -5.17 6.08
CA GLY A 15 11.86 -4.52 5.69
C GLY A 15 11.81 -3.02 5.96
N VAL A 16 12.77 -2.28 5.42
CA VAL A 16 12.87 -0.81 5.60
C VAL A 16 11.78 0.00 4.87
N GLY A 17 10.99 -0.67 4.03
CA GLY A 17 9.99 -0.07 3.17
C GLY A 17 10.04 -0.67 1.76
N PHE A 18 8.95 -0.52 1.01
CA PHE A 18 8.91 -0.80 -0.41
C PHE A 18 9.42 0.39 -1.23
N GLY A 19 9.98 0.08 -2.40
CA GLY A 19 10.50 1.07 -3.35
C GLY A 19 10.17 0.72 -4.79
N GLY A 20 11.05 1.10 -5.71
CA GLY A 20 10.86 0.91 -7.14
C GLY A 20 9.93 1.95 -7.77
N SER A 21 9.73 1.85 -9.08
CA SER A 21 8.93 2.81 -9.85
C SER A 21 7.43 2.57 -9.78
N CYS A 22 6.99 1.35 -9.49
CA CYS A 22 5.58 0.96 -9.56
C CYS A 22 4.80 1.35 -8.29
N PHE A 23 5.08 0.72 -7.14
CA PHE A 23 4.25 0.92 -5.94
C PHE A 23 4.14 2.38 -5.47
N PRO A 24 5.23 3.17 -5.36
CA PRO A 24 5.10 4.57 -4.93
C PRO A 24 4.31 5.44 -5.94
N LYS A 25 4.35 5.10 -7.23
CA LYS A 25 3.60 5.81 -8.27
C LYS A 25 2.13 5.43 -8.22
N ASP A 26 1.82 4.14 -8.22
CA ASP A 26 0.46 3.63 -8.33
C ASP A 26 -0.36 3.93 -7.06
N ILE A 27 0.27 3.88 -5.87
CA ILE A 27 -0.37 4.29 -4.61
C ILE A 27 -0.77 5.76 -4.62
N ARG A 28 0.13 6.66 -5.06
CA ARG A 28 -0.18 8.09 -5.17
C ARG A 28 -1.27 8.36 -6.20
N ALA A 29 -1.23 7.66 -7.34
CA ALA A 29 -2.27 7.76 -8.36
C ALA A 29 -3.64 7.34 -7.80
N LEU A 30 -3.70 6.22 -7.07
CA LEU A 30 -4.94 5.72 -6.47
C LEU A 30 -5.52 6.69 -5.43
N ILE A 31 -4.66 7.29 -4.59
CA ILE A 31 -5.07 8.32 -3.62
C ILE A 31 -5.68 9.52 -4.35
N HIS A 32 -4.99 10.03 -5.37
CA HIS A 32 -5.45 11.16 -6.17
C HIS A 32 -6.79 10.85 -6.85
N THR A 33 -6.93 9.68 -7.48
CA THR A 33 -8.19 9.26 -8.10
C THR A 33 -9.32 9.20 -7.08
N GLY A 34 -9.08 8.62 -5.90
CA GLY A 34 -10.06 8.60 -4.81
C GLY A 34 -10.55 10.01 -4.45
N GLU A 35 -9.62 10.96 -4.29
CA GLU A 35 -9.95 12.36 -4.01
C GLU A 35 -10.80 12.99 -5.11
N THR A 36 -10.46 12.75 -6.39
CA THR A 36 -11.27 13.26 -7.52
C THR A 36 -12.67 12.66 -7.59
N CYS A 37 -12.87 11.46 -7.04
CA CYS A 37 -14.17 10.79 -6.97
C CYS A 37 -14.91 11.06 -5.64
N GLY A 38 -14.39 11.90 -4.75
CA GLY A 38 -14.98 12.14 -3.42
C GLY A 38 -14.90 10.92 -2.49
N CYS A 39 -14.00 9.97 -2.76
CA CYS A 39 -13.80 8.75 -1.99
C CYS A 39 -12.46 8.78 -1.24
N SER A 40 -12.51 8.81 0.09
CA SER A 40 -11.30 8.86 0.91
C SER A 40 -10.61 7.50 0.99
N MET A 41 -9.39 7.42 0.45
CA MET A 41 -8.56 6.21 0.46
C MET A 41 -7.74 6.08 1.75
N ALA A 42 -8.41 6.05 2.91
CA ALA A 42 -7.76 6.12 4.24
C ALA A 42 -6.69 5.02 4.47
N ILE A 43 -6.99 3.77 4.09
CA ILE A 43 -6.05 2.65 4.25
C ILE A 43 -4.83 2.85 3.34
N ILE A 44 -5.04 3.26 2.09
CA ILE A 44 -3.95 3.45 1.12
C ILE A 44 -3.05 4.62 1.53
N LYS A 45 -3.64 5.71 2.05
CA LYS A 45 -2.89 6.83 2.65
C LYS A 45 -2.02 6.34 3.81
N ALA A 46 -2.60 5.56 4.73
CA ALA A 46 -1.84 5.01 5.86
C ALA A 46 -0.69 4.08 5.40
N VAL A 47 -0.90 3.26 4.36
CA VAL A 47 0.17 2.43 3.78
C VAL A 47 1.32 3.30 3.26
N TYR A 48 1.02 4.38 2.54
CA TYR A 48 2.04 5.29 2.02
C TYR A 48 2.80 6.00 3.16
N GLU A 49 2.08 6.49 4.17
CA GLU A 49 2.68 7.16 5.34
C GLU A 49 3.59 6.22 6.14
N ARG A 50 3.19 4.96 6.32
CA ARG A 50 4.00 3.94 7.02
C ARG A 50 5.21 3.48 6.23
N ASN A 51 5.25 3.72 4.92
CA ASN A 51 6.43 3.44 4.12
C ASN A 51 7.49 4.55 4.20
N LEU A 52 7.08 5.77 4.57
CA LEU A 52 7.96 6.94 4.64
C LEU A 52 8.56 7.19 6.03
N ARG A 53 8.08 6.48 7.05
CA ARG A 53 8.46 6.62 8.47
C ARG A 53 8.80 5.27 9.05
#